data_AF-A0A924TPI3-F1
#
_entry.id   AF-A0A924TPI3-F1
#
_cell.length_a   1.000
_cell.length_b   1.000
_cell.length_c   1.000
_cell.angle_alpha   90.00
_cell.angle_beta   90.00
_cell.angle_gamma   90.00
#
_symmetry.space_group_name_H-M   'P 1'
#
loop_
_entity.id
_entity.type
_entity.pdbx_description
1 polymer ?
#
loop_
_entity_poly.entity_id
_entity_poly.type
_entity_poly.pdbx_seq_one_letter_code
_entity_poly.pdbx_strand_id
1 'polypeptide(L)'
;PQPSMRIIGDIIEYTAQKMPKFNSISISGYHMQEAGANQALELAFTLADGQEYVKTAMAKGMDVDEFAGRLSFFWATGMNFYLEIAKMRAARLLWTRIMKGFNAKNPKSLMLRTHCQTSGWSLTEQDPYNNVVRTTIEAMAAVFGGTQSLHTNSFDEAIALPTEFSSRIARNTQLIIQEETHISNVVDPWAGSYLMETLTADMAKAAWTIIEDVQAMGGMTKAVDSGWAKLKIEASAAEKQARIDSGKDVIVGVNKYKLKTQDAVETREVDNVAVRDSQIARLATIRAARDSGAVQAALAALTAAAHDNTGNLLDLTIRAMRLRATVGEVSDALEPVYGRHRADIHKVTGVYAAAYDSAEGWDKLKDEIAAFADAQGRRPRVMIAKLGQDGHDRGAKVVATAFADLGFDVDMGPLFQTPEECARQAIENDVHAVGISTLAAGHKTLVPAIIAELKKQGADDIIVFVGGVVPAQDYGFLYDAGVKGIYGPGTPIPVSAKDVLEQIRAAQPA
;
A
#
# COMPACT_ATOMS: atom_id res chain seq x y z
N PRO A 1 -3.91 -6.35 17.27
CA PRO A 1 -4.67 -5.10 17.00
C PRO A 1 -5.16 -4.33 18.24
N GLN A 2 -5.41 -4.97 19.40
CA GLN A 2 -6.09 -4.33 20.54
C GLN A 2 -5.46 -3.01 21.04
N PRO A 3 -4.14 -2.90 21.29
CA PRO A 3 -3.54 -1.63 21.72
C PRO A 3 -3.69 -0.50 20.69
N SER A 4 -3.61 -0.81 19.40
CA SER A 4 -3.81 0.17 18.33
C SER A 4 -5.25 0.69 18.29
N MET A 5 -6.25 -0.17 18.53
CA MET A 5 -7.65 0.24 18.62
C MET A 5 -7.89 1.14 19.83
N ARG A 6 -7.24 0.86 20.97
CA ARG A 6 -7.27 1.76 22.14
C ARG A 6 -6.74 3.16 21.79
N ILE A 7 -5.59 3.25 21.11
CA ILE A 7 -5.01 4.53 20.69
C ILE A 7 -6.02 5.33 19.84
N ILE A 8 -6.70 4.66 18.91
CA ILE A 8 -7.74 5.30 18.09
C ILE A 8 -8.92 5.79 18.93
N GLY A 9 -9.39 4.96 19.88
CA GLY A 9 -10.45 5.35 20.81
C GLY A 9 -10.11 6.61 21.62
N ASP A 10 -8.87 6.70 22.12
CA ASP A 10 -8.38 7.88 22.85
C ASP A 10 -8.28 9.13 21.95
N ILE A 11 -7.87 8.97 20.68
CA ILE A 11 -7.85 10.07 19.71
C ILE A 11 -9.26 10.57 19.43
N ILE A 12 -10.23 9.68 19.20
CA ILE A 12 -11.62 10.05 18.94
C ILE A 12 -12.21 10.80 20.15
N GLU A 13 -12.01 10.28 21.36
CA GLU A 13 -12.45 10.92 22.60
C GLU A 13 -11.86 12.33 22.76
N TYR A 14 -10.54 12.47 22.65
CA TYR A 14 -9.86 13.75 22.83
C TYR A 14 -10.31 14.77 21.80
N THR A 15 -10.39 14.38 20.53
CA THR A 15 -10.76 15.28 19.44
C THR A 15 -12.23 15.71 19.50
N ALA A 16 -13.14 14.82 19.89
CA ALA A 16 -14.54 15.17 20.12
C ALA A 16 -14.68 16.27 21.18
N GLN A 17 -13.90 16.19 22.27
CA GLN A 17 -13.97 17.13 23.38
C GLN A 17 -13.20 18.44 23.15
N LYS A 18 -12.03 18.38 22.51
CA LYS A 18 -11.07 19.50 22.45
C LYS A 18 -10.88 20.09 21.05
N MET A 19 -11.24 19.35 20.00
CA MET A 19 -10.97 19.72 18.61
C MET A 19 -12.21 19.49 17.72
N PRO A 20 -13.36 20.13 18.01
CA PRO A 20 -14.66 19.79 17.40
C PRO A 20 -14.77 20.12 15.91
N LYS A 21 -13.71 20.66 15.28
CA LYS A 21 -13.61 20.91 13.83
C LYS A 21 -12.64 19.96 13.12
N PHE A 22 -11.89 19.16 13.87
CA PHE A 22 -10.94 18.19 13.34
C PHE A 22 -11.67 16.90 12.96
N ASN A 23 -11.32 16.30 11.82
CA ASN A 23 -11.80 14.97 11.48
C ASN A 23 -10.85 13.95 12.12
N SER A 24 -11.34 13.17 13.08
CA SER A 24 -10.52 12.36 13.99
C SER A 24 -9.88 11.15 13.32
N ILE A 25 -10.46 10.68 12.22
CA ILE A 25 -9.98 9.54 11.44
C ILE A 25 -10.42 9.67 9.99
N SER A 26 -9.55 9.21 9.09
CA SER A 26 -9.83 9.00 7.68
C SER A 26 -9.91 7.49 7.43
N ILE A 27 -11.13 6.95 7.40
CA ILE A 27 -11.42 5.52 7.22
C ILE A 27 -11.18 5.19 5.75
N SER A 28 -10.10 4.46 5.48
CA SER A 28 -9.44 4.51 4.18
C SER A 28 -9.56 3.18 3.42
N GLY A 29 -10.03 3.26 2.19
CA GLY A 29 -10.01 2.20 1.18
C GLY A 29 -8.91 2.36 0.14
N TYR A 30 -8.33 3.57 0.02
CA TYR A 30 -7.27 3.88 -0.94
C TYR A 30 -6.19 2.79 -1.02
N HIS A 31 -5.54 2.52 0.10
CA HIS A 31 -4.46 1.54 0.18
C HIS A 31 -4.91 0.10 -0.07
N MET A 32 -6.20 -0.22 0.10
CA MET A 32 -6.74 -1.54 -0.24
C MET A 32 -6.81 -1.71 -1.76
N GLN A 33 -7.31 -0.70 -2.49
CA GLN A 33 -7.34 -0.73 -3.96
C GLN A 33 -5.91 -0.74 -4.54
N GLU A 34 -5.00 0.07 -4.00
CA GLU A 34 -3.59 0.09 -4.42
C GLU A 34 -2.91 -1.27 -4.18
N ALA A 35 -3.29 -2.01 -3.13
CA ALA A 35 -2.84 -3.38 -2.87
C ALA A 35 -3.50 -4.43 -3.78
N GLY A 36 -4.56 -4.07 -4.52
CA GLY A 36 -5.22 -4.91 -5.53
C GLY A 36 -6.66 -5.29 -5.23
N ALA A 37 -7.29 -4.70 -4.21
CA ALA A 37 -8.72 -4.88 -3.96
C ALA A 37 -9.53 -4.34 -5.15
N ASN A 38 -10.51 -5.10 -5.62
CA ASN A 38 -11.53 -4.55 -6.51
C ASN A 38 -12.46 -3.58 -5.73
N GLN A 39 -13.31 -2.85 -6.46
CA GLN A 39 -14.15 -1.80 -5.89
C GLN A 39 -15.13 -2.33 -4.82
N ALA A 40 -15.61 -3.56 -4.95
CA ALA A 40 -16.52 -4.16 -3.96
C ALA A 40 -15.79 -4.53 -2.67
N LEU A 41 -14.57 -5.09 -2.76
CA LEU A 41 -13.70 -5.38 -1.61
C LEU A 41 -13.29 -4.10 -0.89
N GLU A 42 -12.82 -3.08 -1.62
CA GLU A 42 -12.48 -1.77 -1.07
C GLU A 42 -13.67 -1.18 -0.30
N LEU A 43 -14.84 -1.12 -0.94
CA LEU A 43 -16.05 -0.59 -0.33
C LEU A 43 -16.44 -1.34 0.94
N ALA A 44 -16.49 -2.66 0.88
CA ALA A 44 -16.93 -3.49 2.00
C ALA A 44 -15.99 -3.39 3.20
N PHE A 45 -14.69 -3.56 2.97
CA PHE A 45 -13.68 -3.59 4.03
C PHE A 45 -13.55 -2.22 4.71
N THR A 46 -13.56 -1.12 3.95
CA THR A 46 -13.51 0.23 4.54
C THR A 46 -14.75 0.55 5.36
N LEU A 47 -15.95 0.17 4.92
CA LEU A 47 -17.16 0.38 5.71
C LEU A 47 -17.18 -0.51 6.96
N ALA A 48 -16.69 -1.74 6.87
CA ALA A 48 -16.57 -2.65 8.01
C ALA A 48 -15.53 -2.15 9.04
N ASP A 49 -14.39 -1.60 8.61
CA ASP A 49 -13.46 -0.89 9.48
C ASP A 49 -14.14 0.28 10.19
N GLY A 50 -14.94 1.06 9.45
CA GLY A 50 -15.77 2.13 10.01
C GLY A 50 -16.70 1.66 11.12
N GLN A 51 -17.31 0.48 10.98
CA GLN A 51 -18.12 -0.13 12.04
C GLN A 51 -17.29 -0.45 13.30
N GLU A 52 -16.07 -0.97 13.14
CA GLU A 52 -15.19 -1.26 14.28
C GLU A 52 -14.72 0.01 14.99
N TYR A 53 -14.45 1.09 14.26
CA TYR A 53 -14.11 2.38 14.88
C TYR A 53 -15.29 2.98 15.66
N VAL A 54 -16.51 2.90 15.12
CA VAL A 54 -17.72 3.34 15.84
C VAL A 54 -17.92 2.52 17.12
N LYS A 55 -17.82 1.18 17.04
CA LYS A 55 -17.89 0.30 18.21
C LYS A 55 -16.82 0.64 19.25
N THR A 56 -15.60 0.94 18.82
CA THR A 56 -14.47 1.28 19.70
C THR A 56 -14.72 2.57 20.47
N ALA A 57 -15.23 3.61 19.81
CA ALA A 57 -15.57 4.87 20.48
C ALA A 57 -16.77 4.69 21.43
N MET A 58 -17.82 3.96 21.02
CA MET A 58 -18.97 3.66 21.88
C MET A 58 -18.59 2.80 23.09
N ALA A 59 -17.63 1.88 22.96
CA ALA A 59 -17.13 1.07 24.07
C ALA A 59 -16.43 1.91 25.16
N LYS A 60 -15.98 3.13 24.83
CA LYS A 60 -15.49 4.12 25.80
C LYS A 60 -16.62 4.95 26.45
N GLY A 61 -17.88 4.68 26.12
CA GLY A 61 -19.05 5.37 26.66
C GLY A 61 -19.46 6.64 25.91
N MET A 62 -18.89 6.89 24.73
CA MET A 62 -19.27 8.05 23.90
C MET A 62 -20.61 7.82 23.21
N ASP A 63 -21.46 8.86 23.15
CA ASP A 63 -22.64 8.84 22.27
C ASP A 63 -22.18 8.92 20.81
N VAL A 64 -22.78 8.10 19.94
CA VAL A 64 -22.45 8.06 18.50
C VAL A 64 -22.54 9.44 17.85
N ASP A 65 -23.50 10.27 18.28
CA ASP A 65 -23.73 11.60 17.70
C ASP A 65 -22.70 12.65 18.17
N GLU A 66 -21.88 12.36 19.19
CA GLU A 66 -20.81 13.25 19.64
C GLU A 66 -19.58 13.21 18.73
N PHE A 67 -19.32 12.07 18.08
CA PHE A 67 -18.11 11.88 17.28
C PHE A 67 -18.36 11.53 15.80
N ALA A 68 -19.47 10.86 15.46
CA ALA A 68 -19.67 10.32 14.11
C ALA A 68 -19.67 11.41 13.02
N GLY A 69 -20.19 12.60 13.33
CA GLY A 69 -20.16 13.76 12.44
C GLY A 69 -18.74 14.26 12.09
N ARG A 70 -17.68 13.68 12.70
CA ARG A 70 -16.27 13.94 12.42
C ARG A 70 -15.51 12.78 11.80
N LEU A 71 -16.16 11.64 11.58
CA LEU A 71 -15.60 10.57 10.77
C LEU A 71 -15.53 11.01 9.30
N SER A 72 -14.42 10.69 8.64
CA SER A 72 -14.22 10.92 7.21
C SER A 72 -13.71 9.66 6.54
N PHE A 73 -13.85 9.58 5.23
CA PHE A 73 -13.48 8.43 4.41
C PHE A 73 -12.45 8.82 3.37
N PHE A 74 -11.77 7.82 2.82
CA PHE A 74 -10.79 8.03 1.77
C PHE A 74 -10.76 6.88 0.76
N TRP A 75 -11.15 7.18 -0.48
CA TRP A 75 -11.19 6.20 -1.58
C TRP A 75 -10.02 6.39 -2.55
N ALA A 76 -9.57 5.29 -3.13
CA ALA A 76 -8.86 5.38 -4.40
C ALA A 76 -9.87 5.54 -5.54
N THR A 77 -9.40 6.02 -6.68
CA THR A 77 -10.21 6.17 -7.90
C THR A 77 -9.40 5.69 -9.08
N GLY A 78 -9.66 4.46 -9.52
CA GLY A 78 -8.96 3.84 -10.65
C GLY A 78 -9.66 4.05 -12.00
N MET A 79 -9.09 3.45 -13.03
CA MET A 79 -9.50 3.62 -14.43
C MET A 79 -10.90 3.08 -14.81
N ASN A 80 -11.55 2.28 -13.96
CA ASN A 80 -12.93 1.84 -14.24
C ASN A 80 -13.94 2.93 -13.85
N PHE A 81 -14.03 3.95 -14.70
CA PHE A 81 -14.79 5.18 -14.49
C PHE A 81 -16.20 4.95 -13.91
N TYR A 82 -16.99 4.05 -14.50
CA TYR A 82 -18.36 3.81 -14.06
C TYR A 82 -18.43 3.09 -12.70
N LEU A 83 -17.57 2.10 -12.46
CA LEU A 83 -17.54 1.40 -11.17
C LEU A 83 -17.12 2.33 -10.02
N GLU A 84 -16.21 3.27 -10.26
CA GLU A 84 -15.80 4.22 -9.22
C GLU A 84 -16.94 5.17 -8.83
N ILE A 85 -17.68 5.70 -9.81
CA ILE A 85 -18.87 6.53 -9.56
C ILE A 85 -19.90 5.73 -8.76
N ALA A 86 -20.22 4.50 -9.21
CA ALA A 86 -21.14 3.61 -8.52
C ALA A 86 -20.68 3.29 -7.08
N LYS A 87 -19.38 3.05 -6.85
CA LYS A 87 -18.78 2.79 -5.53
C LYS A 87 -19.06 3.93 -4.56
N MET A 88 -18.77 5.17 -4.95
CA MET A 88 -18.97 6.33 -4.08
C MET A 88 -20.45 6.60 -3.77
N ARG A 89 -21.34 6.39 -4.75
CA ARG A 89 -22.80 6.49 -4.55
C ARG A 89 -23.30 5.41 -3.58
N ALA A 90 -22.88 4.15 -3.80
CA ALA A 90 -23.21 3.02 -2.94
C ALA A 90 -22.67 3.19 -1.52
N ALA A 91 -21.47 3.73 -1.36
CA ALA A 91 -20.86 3.98 -0.05
C ALA A 91 -21.72 4.87 0.85
N ARG A 92 -22.24 5.97 0.33
CA ARG A 92 -23.13 6.88 1.10
C ARG A 92 -24.42 6.18 1.53
N LEU A 93 -25.00 5.36 0.66
CA LEU A 93 -26.20 4.57 0.95
C LEU A 93 -25.93 3.55 2.07
N LEU A 94 -24.88 2.75 1.93
CA LEU A 94 -24.53 1.70 2.89
C LEU A 94 -24.11 2.28 4.24
N TRP A 95 -23.33 3.37 4.26
CA TRP A 95 -22.94 4.03 5.51
C TRP A 95 -24.14 4.58 6.28
N THR A 96 -25.10 5.19 5.56
CA THR A 96 -26.36 5.63 6.18
C THR A 96 -27.10 4.46 6.85
N ARG A 97 -27.15 3.29 6.18
CA ARG A 97 -27.75 2.07 6.75
C ARG A 97 -27.00 1.60 8.01
N ILE A 98 -25.68 1.60 7.95
CA ILE A 98 -24.81 1.21 9.08
C ILE A 98 -25.05 2.11 10.30
N MET A 99 -24.99 3.43 10.12
CA MET A 99 -25.10 4.39 11.23
C MET A 99 -26.49 4.41 11.87
N LYS A 100 -27.55 4.15 11.09
CA LYS A 100 -28.89 3.89 11.63
C LYS A 100 -28.92 2.65 12.53
N GLY A 101 -28.14 1.61 12.21
CA GLY A 101 -27.98 0.43 13.05
C GLY A 101 -27.33 0.72 14.41
N PHE A 102 -26.53 1.79 14.50
CA PHE A 102 -25.98 2.32 15.76
C PHE A 102 -26.91 3.35 16.44
N ASN A 103 -28.16 3.48 15.98
CA ASN A 103 -29.14 4.45 16.48
C ASN A 103 -28.71 5.92 16.40
N ALA A 104 -27.85 6.28 15.46
CA ALA A 104 -27.47 7.67 15.23
C ALA A 104 -28.68 8.51 14.81
N LYS A 105 -28.88 9.66 15.46
CA LYS A 105 -30.07 10.53 15.26
C LYS A 105 -29.71 11.81 14.54
N ASN A 106 -28.49 12.31 14.72
CA ASN A 106 -28.04 13.52 14.05
C ASN A 106 -27.82 13.24 12.55
N PRO A 107 -28.45 14.01 11.62
CA PRO A 107 -28.21 13.84 10.19
C PRO A 107 -26.74 13.87 9.79
N LYS A 108 -25.90 14.64 10.51
CA LYS A 108 -24.44 14.69 10.27
C LYS A 108 -23.73 13.37 10.56
N SER A 109 -24.23 12.58 11.52
CA SER A 109 -23.68 11.27 11.86
C SER A 109 -23.96 10.21 10.79
N LEU A 110 -24.97 10.46 9.94
CA LEU A 110 -25.32 9.57 8.83
C LEU A 110 -24.50 9.86 7.55
N MET A 111 -23.82 11.01 7.50
CA MET A 111 -23.10 11.44 6.30
C MET A 111 -21.78 10.68 6.14
N LEU A 112 -21.55 10.14 4.95
CA LEU A 112 -20.22 9.74 4.51
C LEU A 112 -19.59 10.91 3.76
N ARG A 113 -18.56 11.52 4.37
CA ARG A 113 -17.76 12.60 3.78
C ARG A 113 -16.41 12.03 3.40
N THR A 114 -15.96 12.24 2.15
CA THR A 114 -14.81 11.52 1.62
C THR A 114 -13.77 12.43 0.96
N HIS A 115 -12.52 12.03 1.12
CA HIS A 115 -11.43 12.33 0.21
C HIS A 115 -11.38 11.27 -0.89
N CYS A 116 -10.89 11.63 -2.07
CA CYS A 116 -10.49 10.67 -3.10
C CYS A 116 -9.06 10.98 -3.56
N GLN A 117 -8.31 9.95 -3.92
CA GLN A 117 -7.05 10.07 -4.63
C GLN A 117 -7.11 9.20 -5.88
N THR A 118 -6.65 9.72 -7.00
CA THR A 118 -6.48 8.93 -8.23
C THR A 118 -5.54 7.75 -7.98
N SER A 119 -5.71 6.61 -8.64
CA SER A 119 -4.89 5.42 -8.34
C SER A 119 -3.42 5.66 -8.72
N GLY A 120 -2.49 5.43 -7.80
CA GLY A 120 -1.05 5.47 -8.12
C GLY A 120 -0.65 4.28 -8.98
N TRP A 121 -1.22 3.11 -8.67
CA TRP A 121 -0.99 1.87 -9.39
C TRP A 121 -1.43 1.89 -10.86
N SER A 122 -2.42 2.72 -11.23
CA SER A 122 -2.85 2.83 -12.63
C SER A 122 -1.85 3.56 -13.52
N LEU A 123 -0.90 4.29 -12.91
CA LEU A 123 0.09 5.11 -13.61
C LEU A 123 1.29 4.26 -14.03
N THR A 124 1.83 4.59 -15.21
CA THR A 124 2.87 3.79 -15.87
C THR A 124 4.20 4.51 -15.88
N GLU A 125 5.30 3.77 -15.70
CA GLU A 125 6.66 4.28 -15.93
C GLU A 125 6.85 4.58 -17.43
N GLN A 126 6.35 3.68 -18.29
CA GLN A 126 6.45 3.79 -19.73
C GLN A 126 5.43 4.78 -20.29
N ASP A 127 5.87 5.58 -21.27
CA ASP A 127 5.07 6.63 -21.93
C ASP A 127 4.24 7.46 -20.91
N PRO A 128 4.90 8.12 -19.94
CA PRO A 128 4.26 8.60 -18.72
C PRO A 128 3.34 9.80 -18.97
N TYR A 129 3.42 10.49 -20.11
CA TYR A 129 2.44 11.53 -20.44
C TYR A 129 1.01 11.00 -20.61
N ASN A 130 0.85 9.71 -20.92
CA ASN A 130 -0.47 9.05 -20.87
C ASN A 130 -1.10 9.13 -19.46
N ASN A 131 -0.29 9.24 -18.40
CA ASN A 131 -0.78 9.38 -17.03
C ASN A 131 -1.56 10.69 -16.82
N VAL A 132 -1.28 11.75 -17.59
CA VAL A 132 -2.10 12.97 -17.56
C VAL A 132 -3.55 12.66 -17.94
N VAL A 133 -3.75 11.84 -18.97
CA VAL A 133 -5.08 11.41 -19.42
C VAL A 133 -5.73 10.48 -18.39
N ARG A 134 -4.98 9.50 -17.87
CA ARG A 134 -5.46 8.57 -16.82
C ARG A 134 -5.97 9.33 -15.59
N THR A 135 -5.10 10.16 -15.01
CA THR A 135 -5.44 10.99 -13.83
C THR A 135 -6.62 11.91 -14.11
N THR A 136 -6.76 12.44 -15.33
CA THR A 136 -7.93 13.28 -15.70
C THR A 136 -9.22 12.46 -15.66
N ILE A 137 -9.25 11.26 -16.23
CA ILE A 137 -10.43 10.38 -16.23
C ILE A 137 -10.78 9.95 -14.80
N GLU A 138 -9.78 9.60 -14.00
CA GLU A 138 -9.95 9.22 -12.60
C GLU A 138 -10.45 10.40 -11.76
N ALA A 139 -9.91 11.61 -11.96
CA ALA A 139 -10.40 12.83 -11.32
C ALA A 139 -11.87 13.11 -11.66
N MET A 140 -12.26 12.95 -12.93
CA MET A 140 -13.65 13.08 -13.35
C MET A 140 -14.55 12.05 -12.66
N ALA A 141 -14.11 10.79 -12.53
CA ALA A 141 -14.86 9.77 -11.79
C ALA A 141 -15.07 10.18 -10.33
N ALA A 142 -14.02 10.67 -9.65
CA ALA A 142 -14.11 11.19 -8.28
C ALA A 142 -15.11 12.35 -8.13
N VAL A 143 -15.09 13.29 -9.09
CA VAL A 143 -16.01 14.44 -9.13
C VAL A 143 -17.45 13.98 -9.35
N PHE A 144 -17.70 13.13 -10.35
CA PHE A 144 -19.04 12.59 -10.61
C PHE A 144 -19.56 11.69 -9.49
N GLY A 145 -18.65 11.01 -8.77
CA GLY A 145 -18.98 10.27 -7.56
C GLY A 145 -19.33 11.15 -6.36
N GLY A 146 -19.14 12.47 -6.45
CA GLY A 146 -19.48 13.44 -5.40
C GLY A 146 -18.50 13.44 -4.22
N THR A 147 -17.19 13.44 -4.49
CA THR A 147 -16.16 13.59 -3.45
C THR A 147 -16.17 14.98 -2.79
N GLN A 148 -15.65 15.10 -1.56
CA GLN A 148 -15.53 16.38 -0.84
C GLN A 148 -14.12 16.99 -0.96
N SER A 149 -13.11 16.20 -1.31
CA SER A 149 -11.77 16.68 -1.63
C SER A 149 -11.05 15.67 -2.52
N LEU A 150 -10.09 16.13 -3.33
CA LEU A 150 -9.45 15.30 -4.35
C LEU A 150 -7.94 15.51 -4.40
N HIS A 151 -7.20 14.40 -4.44
CA HIS A 151 -5.80 14.34 -4.81
C HIS A 151 -5.70 13.75 -6.23
N THR A 152 -4.99 14.45 -7.10
CA THR A 152 -4.63 14.01 -8.45
C THR A 152 -3.14 13.74 -8.49
N ASN A 153 -2.76 12.52 -8.83
CA ASN A 153 -1.35 12.11 -8.91
C ASN A 153 -0.65 12.84 -10.05
N SER A 154 0.66 12.99 -9.93
CA SER A 154 1.49 13.55 -10.99
C SER A 154 1.85 12.48 -12.01
N PHE A 155 2.15 12.89 -13.25
CA PHE A 155 2.36 11.92 -14.33
C PHE A 155 3.63 11.06 -14.17
N ASP A 156 4.52 11.46 -13.25
CA ASP A 156 5.80 10.83 -12.90
C ASP A 156 5.74 9.92 -11.65
N GLU A 157 4.54 9.67 -11.11
CA GLU A 157 4.29 8.88 -9.88
C GLU A 157 4.98 7.49 -9.89
N ALA A 158 4.96 6.79 -11.03
CA ALA A 158 5.54 5.46 -11.17
C ALA A 158 7.08 5.47 -11.28
N ILE A 159 7.70 6.64 -11.23
CA ILE A 159 9.14 6.85 -11.45
C ILE A 159 9.78 7.48 -10.21
N ALA A 160 9.24 8.60 -9.74
CA ALA A 160 9.81 9.40 -8.65
C ALA A 160 8.76 10.27 -7.97
N LEU A 161 9.19 11.02 -6.95
CA LEU A 161 8.35 12.06 -6.36
C LEU A 161 8.10 13.19 -7.37
N PRO A 162 6.94 13.89 -7.28
CA PRO A 162 6.59 14.95 -8.21
C PRO A 162 7.62 16.09 -8.27
N THR A 163 7.89 16.55 -9.49
CA THR A 163 8.56 17.81 -9.79
C THR A 163 7.59 19.00 -9.68
N GLU A 164 8.09 20.24 -9.74
CA GLU A 164 7.22 21.42 -9.83
C GLU A 164 6.38 21.41 -11.11
N PHE A 165 6.94 20.91 -12.21
CA PHE A 165 6.25 20.79 -13.50
C PHE A 165 5.09 19.79 -13.43
N SER A 166 5.36 18.56 -12.95
CA SER A 166 4.35 17.50 -12.90
C SER A 166 3.25 17.79 -11.87
N SER A 167 3.62 18.33 -10.70
CA SER A 167 2.64 18.75 -9.67
C SER A 167 1.76 19.92 -10.12
N ARG A 168 2.28 20.83 -10.96
CA ARG A 168 1.47 21.88 -11.58
C ARG A 168 0.41 21.29 -12.52
N ILE A 169 0.78 20.31 -13.34
CA ILE A 169 -0.18 19.63 -14.24
C ILE A 169 -1.25 18.95 -13.41
N ALA A 170 -0.86 18.16 -12.39
CA ALA A 170 -1.80 17.46 -11.52
C ALA A 170 -2.83 18.41 -10.89
N ARG A 171 -2.37 19.52 -10.28
CA ARG A 171 -3.28 20.54 -9.74
C ARG A 171 -4.17 21.16 -10.82
N ASN A 172 -3.60 21.49 -11.97
CA ASN A 172 -4.34 22.13 -13.06
C ASN A 172 -5.41 21.20 -13.66
N THR A 173 -5.25 19.88 -13.62
CA THR A 173 -6.32 18.94 -13.97
C THR A 173 -7.59 19.23 -13.15
N GLN A 174 -7.47 19.44 -11.84
CA GLN A 174 -8.62 19.79 -11.00
C GLN A 174 -9.17 21.18 -11.30
N LEU A 175 -8.29 22.18 -11.53
CA LEU A 175 -8.71 23.55 -11.85
C LEU A 175 -9.49 23.60 -13.17
N ILE A 176 -9.04 22.89 -14.20
CA ILE A 176 -9.74 22.82 -15.49
C ILE A 176 -11.11 22.17 -15.31
N ILE A 177 -11.20 21.06 -14.55
CA ILE A 177 -12.50 20.44 -14.25
C ILE A 177 -13.44 21.44 -13.55
N GLN A 178 -12.94 22.20 -12.58
CA GLN A 178 -13.75 23.17 -11.83
C GLN A 178 -14.20 24.37 -12.68
N GLU A 179 -13.30 24.96 -13.46
CA GLU A 179 -13.47 26.28 -14.04
C GLU A 179 -13.91 26.25 -15.51
N GLU A 180 -13.59 25.19 -16.27
CA GLU A 180 -13.78 25.14 -17.72
C GLU A 180 -14.84 24.13 -18.17
N THR A 181 -15.04 23.03 -17.43
CA THR A 181 -15.90 21.93 -17.91
C THR A 181 -17.39 22.12 -17.62
N HIS A 182 -17.75 23.04 -16.71
CA HIS A 182 -19.12 23.24 -16.21
C HIS A 182 -19.74 22.01 -15.50
N ILE A 183 -18.98 20.95 -15.25
CA ILE A 183 -19.45 19.71 -14.59
C ILE A 183 -20.01 19.99 -13.19
N SER A 184 -19.47 20.99 -12.49
CA SER A 184 -19.87 21.37 -11.13
C SER A 184 -21.25 22.03 -11.03
N ASN A 185 -21.88 22.38 -12.16
CA ASN A 185 -23.15 23.11 -12.19
C ASN A 185 -24.39 22.24 -11.87
N VAL A 186 -24.26 20.91 -11.91
CA VAL A 186 -25.38 19.97 -11.69
C VAL A 186 -25.03 19.00 -10.56
N VAL A 187 -25.91 18.88 -9.57
CA VAL A 187 -25.76 17.92 -8.47
C VAL A 187 -26.10 16.51 -8.96
N ASP A 188 -25.18 15.56 -8.76
CA ASP A 188 -25.28 14.15 -9.19
C ASP A 188 -25.81 14.02 -10.63
N PRO A 189 -25.06 14.47 -11.65
CA PRO A 189 -25.55 14.53 -13.04
C PRO A 189 -25.86 13.14 -13.64
N TRP A 190 -25.45 12.06 -12.98
CA TRP A 190 -25.78 10.68 -13.37
C TRP A 190 -27.10 10.17 -12.77
N ALA A 191 -27.73 10.93 -11.87
CA ALA A 191 -29.00 10.54 -11.26
C ALA A 191 -30.06 10.25 -12.33
N GLY A 192 -30.67 9.07 -12.23
CA GLY A 192 -31.68 8.59 -13.20
C GLY A 192 -31.10 7.89 -14.43
N SER A 193 -29.78 7.83 -14.61
CA SER A 193 -29.17 6.96 -15.63
C SER A 193 -29.45 5.49 -15.30
N TYR A 194 -30.15 4.77 -16.19
CA TYR A 194 -30.48 3.36 -15.98
C TYR A 194 -29.24 2.49 -15.69
N LEU A 195 -28.14 2.75 -16.42
CA LEU A 195 -26.87 2.08 -16.18
C LEU A 195 -26.34 2.39 -14.79
N MET A 196 -26.25 3.68 -14.44
CA MET A 196 -25.59 4.08 -13.19
C MET A 196 -26.38 3.66 -11.96
N GLU A 197 -27.72 3.72 -12.01
CA GLU A 197 -28.55 3.26 -10.89
C GLU A 197 -28.47 1.76 -10.69
N THR A 198 -28.47 0.98 -11.77
CA THR A 198 -28.29 -0.49 -11.70
C THR A 198 -26.92 -0.84 -11.15
N LEU A 199 -25.86 -0.23 -11.70
CA LEU A 199 -24.49 -0.49 -11.26
C LEU A 199 -24.25 -0.09 -9.79
N THR A 200 -24.88 0.99 -9.34
CA THR A 200 -24.84 1.42 -7.93
C THR A 200 -25.55 0.42 -7.02
N ALA A 201 -26.71 -0.10 -7.43
CA ALA A 201 -27.44 -1.11 -6.66
C ALA A 201 -26.67 -2.44 -6.58
N ASP A 202 -26.10 -2.89 -7.70
CA ASP A 202 -25.29 -4.11 -7.76
C ASP A 202 -24.01 -3.98 -6.91
N MET A 203 -23.32 -2.84 -6.98
CA MET A 203 -22.17 -2.53 -6.14
C MET A 203 -22.54 -2.56 -4.65
N ALA A 204 -23.66 -1.94 -4.27
CA ALA A 204 -24.14 -1.95 -2.89
C ALA A 204 -24.46 -3.38 -2.41
N LYS A 205 -25.08 -4.21 -3.24
CA LYS A 205 -25.39 -5.61 -2.93
C LYS A 205 -24.12 -6.46 -2.76
N ALA A 206 -23.17 -6.32 -3.69
CA ALA A 206 -21.91 -7.05 -3.65
C ALA A 206 -21.10 -6.70 -2.39
N ALA A 207 -20.95 -5.40 -2.10
CA ALA A 207 -20.24 -4.96 -0.90
C ALA A 207 -20.97 -5.36 0.39
N TRP A 208 -22.30 -5.31 0.42
CA TRP A 208 -23.07 -5.73 1.59
C TRP A 208 -22.91 -7.21 1.91
N THR A 209 -22.86 -8.07 0.89
CA THR A 209 -22.59 -9.51 1.06
C THR A 209 -21.24 -9.75 1.74
N ILE A 210 -20.21 -9.01 1.32
CA ILE A 210 -18.87 -9.10 1.93
C ILE A 210 -18.88 -8.56 3.38
N ILE A 211 -19.64 -7.50 3.66
CA ILE A 211 -19.82 -6.99 5.03
C ILE A 211 -20.50 -8.03 5.93
N GLU A 212 -21.48 -8.78 5.41
CA GLU A 212 -22.14 -9.87 6.14
C GLU A 212 -21.16 -11.01 6.45
N ASP A 213 -20.29 -11.39 5.51
CA ASP A 213 -19.20 -12.35 5.76
C ASP A 213 -18.28 -11.86 6.90
N VAL A 214 -17.86 -10.59 6.87
CA VAL A 214 -17.03 -9.98 7.92
C VAL A 214 -17.74 -9.99 9.27
N GLN A 215 -19.05 -9.70 9.30
CA GLN A 215 -19.85 -9.74 10.53
C GLN A 215 -19.99 -11.17 11.07
N ALA A 216 -20.15 -12.17 10.21
CA ALA A 216 -20.19 -13.58 10.60
C ALA A 216 -18.87 -14.06 11.23
N MET A 217 -17.73 -13.49 10.79
CA MET A 217 -16.42 -13.72 11.42
C MET A 217 -16.25 -12.99 12.77
N GLY A 218 -17.21 -12.14 13.15
CA GLY A 218 -17.20 -11.36 14.37
C GLY A 218 -16.54 -9.98 14.25
N GLY A 219 -16.52 -9.40 13.04
CA GLY A 219 -16.07 -8.03 12.77
C GLY A 219 -14.72 -7.94 12.06
N MET A 220 -14.42 -6.75 11.56
CA MET A 220 -13.25 -6.53 10.68
C MET A 220 -11.92 -6.78 11.39
N THR A 221 -11.82 -6.51 12.70
CA THR A 221 -10.63 -6.84 13.49
C THR A 221 -10.30 -8.33 13.46
N LYS A 222 -11.31 -9.22 13.55
CA LYS A 222 -11.10 -10.67 13.46
C LYS A 222 -10.81 -11.13 12.03
N ALA A 223 -11.44 -10.51 11.04
CA ALA A 223 -11.18 -10.77 9.62
C ALA A 223 -9.73 -10.40 9.22
N VAL A 224 -9.17 -9.34 9.81
CA VAL A 224 -7.77 -8.94 9.65
C VAL A 224 -6.83 -9.88 10.41
N ASP A 225 -7.11 -10.16 11.69
CA ASP A 225 -6.25 -11.03 12.52
C ASP A 225 -6.14 -12.46 11.95
N SER A 226 -7.21 -12.97 11.33
CA SER A 226 -7.20 -14.29 10.66
C SER A 226 -6.50 -14.30 9.30
N GLY A 227 -6.09 -13.14 8.77
CA GLY A 227 -5.48 -13.00 7.44
C GLY A 227 -6.47 -13.09 6.27
N TRP A 228 -7.75 -13.36 6.51
CA TRP A 228 -8.75 -13.55 5.46
C TRP A 228 -8.92 -12.33 4.53
N ALA A 229 -9.02 -11.13 5.12
CA ALA A 229 -9.20 -9.91 4.33
C ALA A 229 -8.01 -9.65 3.40
N LYS A 230 -6.79 -9.87 3.92
CA LYS A 230 -5.54 -9.72 3.18
C LYS A 230 -5.45 -10.72 2.01
N LEU A 231 -5.79 -11.99 2.25
CA LEU A 231 -5.80 -13.03 1.21
C LEU A 231 -6.80 -12.71 0.08
N LYS A 232 -7.98 -12.14 0.39
CA LYS A 232 -8.95 -11.69 -0.63
C LYS A 232 -8.37 -10.61 -1.55
N ILE A 233 -7.64 -9.65 -0.98
CA ILE A 233 -6.97 -8.58 -1.73
C ILE A 233 -5.86 -9.17 -2.60
N GLU A 234 -5.02 -10.05 -2.04
CA GLU A 234 -3.90 -10.67 -2.75
C GLU A 234 -4.37 -11.56 -3.91
N ALA A 235 -5.47 -12.30 -3.73
CA ALA A 235 -6.08 -13.08 -4.81
C ALA A 235 -6.58 -12.17 -5.96
N SER A 236 -7.25 -11.06 -5.62
CA SER A 236 -7.69 -10.06 -6.61
C SER A 236 -6.50 -9.41 -7.34
N ALA A 237 -5.39 -9.16 -6.63
CA ALA A 237 -4.16 -8.63 -7.22
C ALA A 237 -3.51 -9.62 -8.19
N ALA A 238 -3.43 -10.91 -7.82
CA ALA A 238 -2.86 -11.96 -8.65
C ALA A 238 -3.68 -12.19 -9.92
N GLU A 239 -5.01 -12.24 -9.81
CA GLU A 239 -5.91 -12.33 -10.98
C GLU A 239 -5.70 -11.12 -11.91
N LYS A 240 -5.64 -9.91 -11.34
CA LYS A 240 -5.43 -8.69 -12.14
C LYS A 240 -4.10 -8.73 -12.88
N GLN A 241 -3.03 -9.18 -12.23
CA GLN A 241 -1.71 -9.27 -12.87
C GLN A 241 -1.70 -10.30 -14.00
N ALA A 242 -2.29 -11.48 -13.79
CA ALA A 242 -2.37 -12.52 -14.83
C ALA A 242 -3.11 -12.02 -16.08
N ARG A 243 -4.18 -11.24 -15.90
CA ARG A 243 -4.92 -10.61 -17.01
C ARG A 243 -4.10 -9.55 -17.76
N ILE A 244 -3.24 -8.81 -17.06
CA ILE A 244 -2.35 -7.81 -17.68
C ILE A 244 -1.24 -8.51 -18.47
N ASP A 245 -0.60 -9.50 -17.86
CA ASP A 245 0.55 -10.21 -18.44
C ASP A 245 0.12 -11.05 -19.65
N SER A 246 -1.11 -11.60 -19.66
CA SER A 246 -1.71 -12.27 -20.83
C SER A 246 -2.25 -11.29 -21.89
N GLY A 247 -2.25 -9.99 -21.63
CA GLY A 247 -2.74 -8.96 -22.56
C GLY A 247 -4.25 -8.82 -22.65
N LYS A 248 -5.01 -9.56 -21.82
CA LYS A 248 -6.48 -9.45 -21.71
C LYS A 248 -6.91 -8.08 -21.20
N ASP A 249 -6.21 -7.58 -20.20
CA ASP A 249 -6.34 -6.20 -19.73
C ASP A 249 -5.25 -5.34 -20.39
N VAL A 250 -5.66 -4.41 -21.23
CA VAL A 250 -4.73 -3.55 -21.97
C VAL A 250 -4.24 -2.40 -21.08
N ILE A 251 -2.92 -2.21 -21.06
CA ILE A 251 -2.26 -1.02 -20.54
C ILE A 251 -1.44 -0.39 -21.68
N VAL A 252 -1.95 0.73 -22.21
CA VAL A 252 -1.32 1.50 -23.30
C VAL A 252 0.08 1.94 -22.89
N GLY A 253 1.06 1.71 -23.76
CA GLY A 253 2.48 2.00 -23.51
C GLY A 253 3.23 0.87 -22.79
N VAL A 254 2.51 -0.05 -22.13
CA VAL A 254 3.10 -1.13 -21.33
C VAL A 254 2.97 -2.49 -22.01
N ASN A 255 1.77 -3.04 -22.20
CA ASN A 255 1.59 -4.34 -22.86
C ASN A 255 1.11 -4.22 -24.31
N LYS A 256 0.58 -3.06 -24.71
CA LYS A 256 0.14 -2.75 -26.07
C LYS A 256 0.53 -1.33 -26.46
N TYR A 257 0.82 -1.11 -27.74
CA TYR A 257 1.29 0.18 -28.28
C TYR A 257 2.60 0.67 -27.61
N LYS A 258 3.52 -0.27 -27.37
CA LYS A 258 4.83 0.01 -26.78
C LYS A 258 5.65 0.94 -27.68
N LEU A 259 6.27 1.95 -27.10
CA LEU A 259 7.30 2.74 -27.77
C LEU A 259 8.56 1.88 -27.99
N LYS A 260 9.28 2.14 -29.08
CA LYS A 260 10.59 1.49 -29.33
C LYS A 260 11.67 2.01 -28.38
N THR A 261 11.56 3.27 -27.97
CA THR A 261 12.49 3.98 -27.11
C THR A 261 11.67 4.89 -26.20
N GLN A 262 12.01 4.93 -24.91
CA GLN A 262 11.37 5.81 -23.93
C GLN A 262 12.11 7.15 -23.90
N ASP A 263 11.37 8.24 -23.81
CA ASP A 263 11.96 9.56 -23.57
C ASP A 263 12.39 9.70 -22.11
N ALA A 264 13.49 10.41 -21.88
CA ALA A 264 13.92 10.72 -20.52
C ALA A 264 12.93 11.70 -19.86
N VAL A 265 12.57 11.41 -18.61
CA VAL A 265 11.76 12.30 -17.77
C VAL A 265 12.62 12.85 -16.66
N GLU A 266 12.51 14.15 -16.41
CA GLU A 266 13.17 14.78 -15.27
C GLU A 266 12.56 14.24 -13.97
N THR A 267 13.39 13.66 -13.11
CA THR A 267 12.98 13.10 -11.82
C THR A 267 13.52 13.92 -10.68
N ARG A 268 12.74 14.04 -9.60
CA ARG A 268 13.22 14.63 -8.35
C ARG A 268 14.08 13.63 -7.58
N GLU A 269 15.37 13.91 -7.42
CA GLU A 269 16.24 13.19 -6.49
C GLU A 269 16.23 13.83 -5.11
N VAL A 270 16.23 13.00 -4.06
CA VAL A 270 16.34 13.45 -2.67
C VAL A 270 17.69 13.00 -2.13
N ASP A 271 18.54 13.96 -1.76
CA ASP A 271 19.79 13.67 -1.05
C ASP A 271 19.48 13.24 0.39
N ASN A 272 19.39 11.92 0.57
CA ASN A 272 19.07 11.33 1.86
C ASN A 272 20.19 11.50 2.91
N VAL A 273 21.44 11.68 2.48
CA VAL A 273 22.59 11.90 3.37
C VAL A 273 22.49 13.29 3.98
N ALA A 274 22.31 14.32 3.15
CA ALA A 274 22.14 15.69 3.62
C ALA A 274 20.92 15.84 4.53
N VAL A 275 19.79 15.20 4.18
CA VAL A 275 18.59 15.19 5.03
C VAL A 275 18.87 14.51 6.37
N ARG A 276 19.47 13.30 6.37
CA ARG A 276 19.78 12.55 7.59
C ARG A 276 20.69 13.36 8.51
N ASP A 277 21.79 13.89 7.98
CA ASP A 277 22.80 14.59 8.77
C ASP A 277 22.21 15.89 9.39
N SER A 278 21.38 16.60 8.63
CA SER A 278 20.60 17.74 9.13
C SER A 278 19.65 17.37 10.27
N GLN A 279 18.92 16.24 10.14
CA GLN A 279 18.00 15.78 11.19
C GLN A 279 18.74 15.32 12.45
N ILE A 280 19.88 14.64 12.31
CA ILE A 280 20.73 14.25 13.44
C ILE A 280 21.21 15.49 14.20
N ALA A 281 21.70 16.51 13.49
CA ALA A 281 22.14 17.75 14.10
C ALA A 281 21.00 18.44 14.87
N ARG A 282 19.80 18.54 14.28
CA ARG A 282 18.61 19.09 14.95
C ARG A 282 18.21 18.32 16.19
N LEU A 283 18.24 16.98 16.14
CA LEU A 283 17.95 16.12 17.28
C LEU A 283 18.97 16.34 18.40
N ALA A 284 20.25 16.46 18.08
CA ALA A 284 21.30 16.76 19.05
C ALA A 284 21.05 18.10 19.75
N THR A 285 20.71 19.16 18.99
CA THR A 285 20.37 20.48 19.55
C THR A 285 19.17 20.41 20.48
N ILE A 286 18.08 19.75 20.06
CA ILE A 286 16.86 19.64 20.87
C ILE A 286 17.12 18.86 22.16
N ARG A 287 17.86 17.76 22.08
CA ARG A 287 18.19 16.94 23.26
C ARG A 287 19.09 17.67 24.25
N ALA A 288 20.02 18.49 23.76
CA ALA A 288 20.89 19.29 24.61
C ALA A 288 20.16 20.45 25.32
N ALA A 289 19.15 21.03 24.68
CA ALA A 289 18.46 22.23 25.20
C ALA A 289 17.21 21.94 26.05
N ARG A 290 16.63 20.75 25.96
CA ARG A 290 15.38 20.41 26.67
C ARG A 290 15.62 20.05 28.14
N ASP A 291 14.59 20.23 28.96
CA ASP A 291 14.55 19.67 30.31
C ASP A 291 14.38 18.14 30.24
N SER A 292 15.50 17.43 30.37
CA SER A 292 15.51 15.97 30.28
C SER A 292 14.75 15.30 31.43
N GLY A 293 14.75 15.89 32.63
CA GLY A 293 14.01 15.34 33.77
C GLY A 293 12.50 15.40 33.54
N ALA A 294 12.01 16.55 33.05
CA ALA A 294 10.60 16.73 32.71
C ALA A 294 10.15 15.80 31.57
N VAL A 295 10.98 15.62 30.54
CA VAL A 295 10.70 14.69 29.44
C VAL A 295 10.56 13.26 29.96
N GLN A 296 11.51 12.78 30.77
CA GLN A 296 11.45 11.41 31.29
C GLN A 296 10.23 11.18 32.18
N ALA A 297 9.86 12.15 33.02
CA ALA A 297 8.63 12.08 33.82
C ALA A 297 7.37 11.99 32.95
N ALA A 298 7.30 12.77 31.86
CA ALA A 298 6.16 12.73 30.94
C ALA A 298 6.07 11.41 30.15
N LEU A 299 7.21 10.86 29.71
CA LEU A 299 7.26 9.56 29.05
C LEU A 299 6.87 8.43 30.00
N ALA A 300 7.35 8.46 31.25
CA ALA A 300 6.96 7.49 32.28
C ALA A 300 5.45 7.53 32.58
N ALA A 301 4.85 8.72 32.63
CA ALA A 301 3.40 8.85 32.79
C ALA A 301 2.63 8.26 31.60
N LEU A 302 3.14 8.38 30.38
CA LEU A 302 2.57 7.75 29.19
C LEU A 302 2.66 6.22 29.26
N THR A 303 3.80 5.67 29.68
CA THR A 303 3.97 4.22 29.91
C THR A 303 3.03 3.70 31.00
N ALA A 304 2.89 4.41 32.12
CA ALA A 304 1.99 4.02 33.21
C ALA A 304 0.52 4.04 32.76
N ALA A 305 0.10 5.08 32.03
CA ALA A 305 -1.23 5.16 31.45
C ALA A 305 -1.49 4.00 30.48
N ALA A 306 -0.52 3.66 29.64
CA ALA A 306 -0.59 2.50 28.75
C ALA A 306 -0.78 1.19 29.52
N HIS A 307 -0.01 0.96 30.59
CA HIS A 307 -0.08 -0.23 31.42
C HIS A 307 -1.42 -0.34 32.18
N ASP A 308 -1.81 0.72 32.88
CA ASP A 308 -2.95 0.69 33.81
C ASP A 308 -4.31 0.88 33.11
N ASN A 309 -4.29 1.10 31.79
CA ASN A 309 -5.47 1.46 31.01
C ASN A 309 -6.21 2.71 31.54
N THR A 310 -5.45 3.72 31.96
CA THR A 310 -5.95 4.98 32.52
C THR A 310 -5.55 6.18 31.67
N GLY A 311 -6.23 7.30 31.89
CA GLY A 311 -5.96 8.55 31.18
C GLY A 311 -6.25 8.47 29.67
N ASN A 312 -5.86 9.52 28.95
CA ASN A 312 -5.98 9.61 27.50
C ASN A 312 -4.57 9.72 26.89
N LEU A 313 -4.19 8.76 26.04
CA LEU A 313 -2.84 8.66 25.48
C LEU A 313 -2.48 9.89 24.63
N LEU A 314 -3.42 10.44 23.85
CA LEU A 314 -3.15 11.63 23.03
C LEU A 314 -2.86 12.86 23.91
N ASP A 315 -3.60 13.06 24.99
CA ASP A 315 -3.34 14.17 25.93
C ASP A 315 -1.92 14.07 26.53
N LEU A 316 -1.53 12.87 26.97
CA LEU A 316 -0.20 12.61 27.52
C LEU A 316 0.90 12.79 26.47
N THR A 317 0.69 12.33 25.24
CA THR A 317 1.61 12.57 24.12
C THR A 317 1.77 14.05 23.84
N ILE A 318 0.70 14.85 23.82
CA ILE A 318 0.78 16.30 23.62
C ILE A 318 1.63 16.96 24.72
N ARG A 319 1.48 16.52 25.98
CA ARG A 319 2.30 17.02 27.10
C ARG A 319 3.78 16.66 26.91
N ALA A 320 4.10 15.42 26.55
CA ALA A 320 5.48 14.97 26.29
C ALA A 320 6.12 15.73 25.12
N MET A 321 5.41 15.87 24.00
CA MET A 321 5.87 16.60 22.81
C MET A 321 6.09 18.10 23.08
N ARG A 322 5.27 18.70 23.96
CA ARG A 322 5.47 20.09 24.41
C ARG A 322 6.81 20.26 25.14
N LEU A 323 7.24 19.23 25.88
CA LEU A 323 8.54 19.17 26.55
C LEU A 323 9.70 18.75 25.64
N ARG A 324 9.44 18.60 24.33
CA ARG A 324 10.43 18.16 23.32
C ARG A 324 10.87 16.70 23.47
N ALA A 325 9.97 15.84 23.93
CA ALA A 325 10.06 14.41 23.60
C ALA A 325 10.00 14.25 22.07
N THR A 326 10.73 13.27 21.55
CA THR A 326 10.75 12.94 20.12
C THR A 326 9.69 11.91 19.77
N VAL A 327 9.38 11.77 18.48
CA VAL A 327 8.45 10.73 17.98
C VAL A 327 8.92 9.33 18.36
N GLY A 328 10.24 9.08 18.27
CA GLY A 328 10.85 7.82 18.70
C GLY A 328 10.61 7.57 20.19
N GLU A 329 10.95 8.52 21.06
CA GLU A 329 10.80 8.35 22.51
C GLU A 329 9.34 8.13 22.95
N VAL A 330 8.37 8.79 22.31
CA VAL A 330 6.94 8.57 22.63
C VAL A 330 6.48 7.19 22.16
N SER A 331 6.93 6.73 20.99
CA SER A 331 6.65 5.37 20.52
C SER A 331 7.29 4.32 21.43
N ASP A 332 8.55 4.53 21.78
CA ASP A 332 9.34 3.66 22.65
C ASP A 332 8.78 3.63 24.09
N ALA A 333 8.12 4.69 24.56
CA ALA A 333 7.46 4.70 25.87
C ALA A 333 6.21 3.79 25.92
N LEU A 334 5.58 3.52 24.77
CA LEU A 334 4.42 2.62 24.66
C LEU A 334 4.85 1.17 24.40
N GLU A 335 6.00 0.98 23.74
CA GLU A 335 6.48 -0.34 23.30
C GLU A 335 6.67 -1.38 24.42
N PRO A 336 7.22 -1.06 25.62
CA PRO A 336 7.34 -2.03 26.71
C PRO A 336 6.01 -2.65 27.17
N VAL A 337 4.89 -1.94 26.96
CA VAL A 337 3.56 -2.40 27.35
C VAL A 337 2.88 -3.13 26.19
N TYR A 338 3.02 -2.62 24.96
CA TYR A 338 2.26 -3.10 23.81
C TYR A 338 3.02 -4.04 22.86
N GLY A 339 4.35 -4.02 22.92
CA GLY A 339 5.25 -4.69 21.98
C GLY A 339 5.20 -4.11 20.57
N ARG A 340 5.88 -4.79 19.64
CA ARG A 340 5.78 -4.54 18.18
C ARG A 340 5.05 -5.67 17.50
N HIS A 341 4.12 -5.33 16.63
CA HIS A 341 3.40 -6.32 15.83
C HIS A 341 4.36 -7.01 14.85
N ARG A 342 4.25 -8.34 14.75
CA ARG A 342 4.88 -9.16 13.71
C ARG A 342 3.76 -9.80 12.90
N ALA A 343 3.81 -9.62 11.58
CA ALA A 343 2.81 -10.16 10.68
C ALA A 343 3.19 -11.58 10.27
N ASP A 344 2.22 -12.49 10.32
CA ASP A 344 2.37 -13.83 9.75
C ASP A 344 2.25 -13.75 8.22
N ILE A 345 3.21 -14.36 7.53
CA ILE A 345 3.24 -14.39 6.07
C ILE A 345 2.42 -15.59 5.60
N HIS A 346 1.22 -15.31 5.10
CA HIS A 346 0.41 -16.29 4.40
C HIS A 346 0.70 -16.21 2.90
N LYS A 347 0.77 -17.36 2.22
CA LYS A 347 1.01 -17.44 0.78
C LYS A 347 -0.29 -17.76 0.07
N VAL A 348 -0.57 -17.03 -1.01
CA VAL A 348 -1.56 -17.42 -2.03
C VAL A 348 -0.84 -18.33 -3.03
N THR A 349 -1.50 -19.39 -3.49
CA THR A 349 -1.00 -20.28 -4.54
C THR A 349 -2.12 -20.60 -5.53
N GLY A 350 -1.78 -20.83 -6.79
CA GLY A 350 -2.67 -21.26 -7.87
C GLY A 350 -3.59 -20.19 -8.46
N VAL A 351 -3.65 -18.98 -7.89
CA VAL A 351 -4.54 -17.92 -8.38
C VAL A 351 -4.03 -17.29 -9.67
N TYR A 352 -2.72 -17.03 -9.77
CA TYR A 352 -2.14 -16.44 -10.97
C TYR A 352 -2.25 -17.41 -12.15
N ALA A 353 -1.83 -18.67 -11.97
CA ALA A 353 -1.90 -19.67 -13.02
C ALA A 353 -3.33 -19.91 -13.52
N ALA A 354 -4.34 -19.92 -12.64
CA ALA A 354 -5.73 -20.11 -13.03
C ALA A 354 -6.30 -18.97 -13.90
N ALA A 355 -5.75 -17.76 -13.76
CA ALA A 355 -6.20 -16.57 -14.48
C ALA A 355 -5.37 -16.24 -15.73
N TYR A 356 -4.26 -16.95 -15.97
CA TYR A 356 -3.33 -16.67 -17.05
C TYR A 356 -3.75 -17.32 -18.36
N ASP A 357 -4.05 -16.49 -19.37
CA ASP A 357 -4.69 -16.88 -20.65
C ASP A 357 -3.67 -17.12 -21.78
N SER A 358 -2.51 -17.71 -21.47
CA SER A 358 -1.44 -18.03 -22.44
C SER A 358 -0.66 -19.29 -22.03
N ALA A 359 -1.33 -20.44 -22.16
CA ALA A 359 -0.83 -21.74 -21.67
C ALA A 359 0.51 -22.17 -22.29
N GLU A 360 0.72 -21.95 -23.60
CA GLU A 360 1.90 -22.48 -24.30
C GLU A 360 3.22 -21.92 -23.77
N GLY A 361 3.31 -20.60 -23.55
CA GLY A 361 4.52 -19.98 -22.99
C GLY A 361 4.72 -20.30 -21.51
N TRP A 362 3.62 -20.50 -20.78
CA TRP A 362 3.63 -20.85 -19.37
C TRP A 362 4.12 -22.28 -19.15
N ASP A 363 3.56 -23.24 -19.87
CA ASP A 363 3.88 -24.66 -19.75
C ASP A 363 5.33 -24.93 -20.17
N LYS A 364 5.81 -24.27 -21.24
CA LYS A 364 7.21 -24.35 -21.63
C LYS A 364 8.15 -23.88 -20.52
N LEU A 365 7.85 -22.76 -19.85
CA LEU A 365 8.69 -22.25 -18.77
C LEU A 365 8.66 -23.19 -17.55
N LYS A 366 7.52 -23.81 -17.25
CA LYS A 366 7.43 -24.86 -16.22
C LYS A 366 8.30 -26.06 -16.54
N ASP A 367 8.31 -26.52 -17.79
CA ASP A 367 9.17 -27.62 -18.24
C ASP A 367 10.66 -27.25 -18.11
N GLU A 368 11.03 -26.01 -18.45
CA GLU A 368 12.41 -25.52 -18.27
C GLU A 368 12.84 -25.49 -16.78
N ILE A 369 11.93 -25.13 -15.87
CA ILE A 369 12.18 -25.14 -14.42
C ILE A 369 12.25 -26.57 -13.88
N ALA A 370 11.38 -27.46 -14.36
CA ALA A 370 11.42 -28.88 -14.01
C ALA A 370 12.74 -29.52 -14.46
N ALA A 371 13.19 -29.23 -15.67
CA ALA A 371 14.48 -29.70 -16.19
C ALA A 371 15.67 -29.18 -15.37
N PHE A 372 15.59 -27.94 -14.83
CA PHE A 372 16.59 -27.45 -13.88
C PHE A 372 16.57 -28.30 -12.60
N ALA A 373 15.40 -28.60 -12.06
CA ALA A 373 15.26 -29.41 -10.85
C ALA A 373 15.82 -30.82 -11.03
N ASP A 374 15.58 -31.44 -12.18
CA ASP A 374 16.12 -32.76 -12.53
C ASP A 374 17.66 -32.73 -12.65
N ALA A 375 18.21 -31.66 -13.23
CA ALA A 375 19.66 -31.52 -13.42
C ALA A 375 20.41 -31.20 -12.12
N GLN A 376 19.83 -30.38 -11.25
CA GLN A 376 20.47 -29.86 -10.03
C GLN A 376 20.06 -30.63 -8.76
N GLY A 377 19.12 -31.57 -8.86
CA GLY A 377 18.57 -32.31 -7.73
C GLY A 377 17.69 -31.48 -6.78
N ARG A 378 17.42 -30.21 -7.12
CA ARG A 378 16.56 -29.29 -6.37
C ARG A 378 16.00 -28.20 -7.27
N ARG A 379 14.82 -27.67 -6.93
CA ARG A 379 14.19 -26.56 -7.64
C ARG A 379 15.01 -25.28 -7.54
N PRO A 380 14.90 -24.34 -8.50
CA PRO A 380 15.47 -23.02 -8.33
C PRO A 380 14.76 -22.34 -7.15
N ARG A 381 15.57 -21.89 -6.19
CA ARG A 381 15.10 -21.33 -4.91
C ARG A 381 15.40 -19.85 -4.85
N VAL A 382 14.37 -19.03 -4.65
CA VAL A 382 14.48 -17.57 -4.65
C VAL A 382 13.87 -17.01 -3.37
N MET A 383 14.60 -16.11 -2.70
CA MET A 383 14.02 -15.31 -1.62
C MET A 383 13.59 -13.94 -2.14
N ILE A 384 12.32 -13.60 -2.00
CA ILE A 384 11.81 -12.25 -2.29
C ILE A 384 11.84 -11.45 -0.99
N ALA A 385 12.62 -10.37 -0.95
CA ALA A 385 12.93 -9.64 0.28
C ALA A 385 12.50 -8.17 0.24
N LYS A 386 12.20 -7.64 1.43
CA LYS A 386 11.88 -6.24 1.70
C LYS A 386 12.88 -5.67 2.68
N LEU A 387 13.72 -4.75 2.21
CA LEU A 387 14.76 -4.12 3.03
C LEU A 387 14.32 -2.75 3.54
N GLY A 388 14.73 -2.41 4.76
CA GLY A 388 14.42 -1.13 5.39
C GLY A 388 12.92 -0.97 5.67
N GLN A 389 12.45 0.26 5.86
CA GLN A 389 11.07 0.53 6.29
C GLN A 389 10.01 0.44 5.17
N ASP A 390 10.35 -0.14 4.02
CA ASP A 390 9.45 -0.24 2.87
C ASP A 390 8.36 -1.30 3.10
N GLY A 391 7.12 -0.84 3.29
CA GLY A 391 5.94 -1.69 3.49
C GLY A 391 5.21 -2.12 2.21
N HIS A 392 5.64 -1.70 1.02
CA HIS A 392 4.96 -2.07 -0.23
C HIS A 392 5.21 -3.54 -0.57
N ASP A 393 4.20 -4.39 -0.47
CA ASP A 393 4.36 -5.84 -0.64
C ASP A 393 3.52 -6.45 -1.77
N ARG A 394 2.68 -5.67 -2.47
CA ARG A 394 1.88 -6.15 -3.61
C ARG A 394 2.74 -6.82 -4.68
N GLY A 395 3.73 -6.10 -5.21
CA GLY A 395 4.61 -6.63 -6.26
C GLY A 395 5.38 -7.87 -5.79
N ALA A 396 5.95 -7.81 -4.58
CA ALA A 396 6.68 -8.92 -3.98
C ALA A 396 5.82 -10.20 -3.89
N LYS A 397 4.58 -10.08 -3.40
CA LYS A 397 3.69 -11.24 -3.24
C LYS A 397 3.15 -11.78 -4.54
N VAL A 398 2.81 -10.91 -5.50
CA VAL A 398 2.32 -11.35 -6.81
C VAL A 398 3.43 -12.08 -7.58
N VAL A 399 4.67 -11.58 -7.51
CA VAL A 399 5.84 -12.30 -8.04
C VAL A 399 6.02 -13.63 -7.32
N ALA A 400 5.93 -13.66 -5.99
CA ALA A 400 6.13 -14.88 -5.22
C ALA A 400 5.10 -15.97 -5.52
N THR A 401 3.80 -15.65 -5.59
CA THR A 401 2.77 -16.63 -5.95
C THR A 401 2.96 -17.14 -7.38
N ALA A 402 3.30 -16.27 -8.33
CA ALA A 402 3.44 -16.66 -9.72
C ALA A 402 4.71 -17.49 -9.97
N PHE A 403 5.82 -17.16 -9.30
CA PHE A 403 7.05 -17.97 -9.31
C PHE A 403 6.79 -19.36 -8.69
N ALA A 404 6.05 -19.42 -7.59
CA ALA A 404 5.65 -20.69 -6.99
C ALA A 404 4.76 -21.52 -7.93
N ASP A 405 3.80 -20.88 -8.63
CA ASP A 405 2.95 -21.54 -9.62
C ASP A 405 3.75 -22.07 -10.84
N LEU A 406 4.88 -21.44 -11.16
CA LEU A 406 5.84 -21.88 -12.19
C LEU A 406 6.75 -23.03 -11.74
N GLY A 407 6.85 -23.30 -10.43
CA GLY A 407 7.66 -24.38 -9.87
C GLY A 407 8.96 -23.96 -9.18
N PHE A 408 9.16 -22.66 -8.93
CA PHE A 408 10.23 -22.21 -8.03
C PHE A 408 9.92 -22.56 -6.58
N ASP A 409 10.96 -22.81 -5.78
CA ASP A 409 10.84 -22.76 -4.32
C ASP A 409 11.02 -21.30 -3.87
N VAL A 410 9.94 -20.69 -3.38
CA VAL A 410 9.93 -19.25 -3.06
C VAL A 410 9.87 -19.02 -1.57
N ASP A 411 10.86 -18.31 -1.03
CA ASP A 411 10.86 -17.77 0.32
C ASP A 411 10.44 -16.30 0.32
N MET A 412 9.64 -15.91 1.30
CA MET A 412 9.25 -14.53 1.52
C MET A 412 9.97 -14.00 2.75
N GLY A 413 10.82 -13.00 2.57
CA GLY A 413 11.42 -12.28 3.69
C GLY A 413 10.34 -11.50 4.46
N PRO A 414 10.43 -11.41 5.80
CA PRO A 414 9.58 -10.52 6.57
C PRO A 414 9.78 -9.05 6.16
N LEU A 415 8.78 -8.22 6.46
CA LEU A 415 8.94 -6.78 6.34
C LEU A 415 10.01 -6.26 7.30
N PHE A 416 10.65 -5.16 6.93
CA PHE A 416 11.54 -4.38 7.78
C PHE A 416 12.90 -5.01 8.10
N GLN A 417 13.37 -5.94 7.26
CA GLN A 417 14.69 -6.52 7.43
C GLN A 417 15.80 -5.51 7.13
N THR A 418 16.86 -5.60 7.93
CA THR A 418 18.16 -5.05 7.56
C THR A 418 18.82 -5.90 6.47
N PRO A 419 19.79 -5.35 5.72
CA PRO A 419 20.60 -6.13 4.80
C PRO A 419 21.29 -7.34 5.45
N GLU A 420 21.71 -7.22 6.72
CA GLU A 420 22.35 -8.30 7.47
C GLU A 420 21.40 -9.44 7.82
N GLU A 421 20.21 -9.12 8.32
CA GLU A 421 19.19 -10.13 8.60
C GLU A 421 18.74 -10.85 7.33
N CYS A 422 18.61 -10.11 6.22
CA CYS A 422 18.26 -10.66 4.93
C CYS A 422 19.37 -11.58 4.38
N ALA A 423 20.65 -11.18 4.43
CA ALA A 423 21.77 -12.03 4.00
C ALA A 423 21.79 -13.34 4.79
N ARG A 424 21.70 -13.23 6.11
CA ARG A 424 21.68 -14.39 7.00
C ARG A 424 20.53 -15.35 6.67
N GLN A 425 19.32 -14.83 6.47
CA GLN A 425 18.18 -15.67 6.09
C GLN A 425 18.35 -16.33 4.72
N ALA A 426 18.91 -15.60 3.73
CA ALA A 426 19.18 -16.14 2.40
C ALA A 426 20.14 -17.34 2.48
N ILE A 427 21.17 -17.23 3.31
CA ILE A 427 22.19 -18.27 3.53
C ILE A 427 21.61 -19.45 4.31
N GLU A 428 20.89 -19.20 5.41
CA GLU A 428 20.22 -20.24 6.20
C GLU A 428 19.24 -21.07 5.35
N ASN A 429 18.61 -20.45 4.34
CA ASN A 429 17.70 -21.09 3.41
C ASN A 429 18.38 -21.70 2.18
N ASP A 430 19.68 -21.52 1.99
CA ASP A 430 20.42 -21.98 0.79
C ASP A 430 19.70 -21.56 -0.51
N VAL A 431 19.35 -20.27 -0.63
CA VAL A 431 18.68 -19.76 -1.83
C VAL A 431 19.69 -19.54 -2.96
N HIS A 432 19.27 -19.79 -4.20
CA HIS A 432 20.11 -19.46 -5.36
C HIS A 432 20.15 -17.96 -5.63
N ALA A 433 19.07 -17.25 -5.28
CA ALA A 433 18.93 -15.84 -5.56
C ALA A 433 18.11 -15.09 -4.52
N VAL A 434 18.40 -13.80 -4.37
CA VAL A 434 17.59 -12.84 -3.61
C VAL A 434 17.02 -11.79 -4.54
N GLY A 435 15.69 -11.70 -4.61
CA GLY A 435 14.97 -10.63 -5.28
C GLY A 435 14.60 -9.50 -4.31
N ILE A 436 15.28 -8.36 -4.40
CA ILE A 436 14.98 -7.18 -3.58
C ILE A 436 13.83 -6.40 -4.21
N SER A 437 12.67 -6.38 -3.56
CA SER A 437 11.56 -5.54 -3.97
C SER A 437 11.64 -4.19 -3.26
N THR A 438 11.95 -3.11 -4.00
CA THR A 438 12.18 -1.76 -3.48
C THR A 438 11.27 -0.74 -4.16
N LEU A 439 10.45 -0.05 -3.37
CA LEU A 439 9.50 0.96 -3.83
C LEU A 439 9.59 2.26 -3.02
N ALA A 440 10.59 2.37 -2.13
CA ALA A 440 10.78 3.50 -1.22
C ALA A 440 12.12 4.24 -1.42
N ALA A 441 12.69 4.17 -2.63
CA ALA A 441 13.95 4.85 -3.03
C ALA A 441 15.19 4.51 -2.18
N GLY A 442 15.17 3.38 -1.45
CA GLY A 442 16.30 2.94 -0.62
C GLY A 442 17.38 2.16 -1.39
N HIS A 443 17.19 1.91 -2.69
CA HIS A 443 17.99 0.97 -3.49
C HIS A 443 19.46 1.34 -3.57
N LYS A 444 19.81 2.62 -3.70
CA LYS A 444 21.22 3.07 -3.78
C LYS A 444 22.03 2.81 -2.50
N THR A 445 21.35 2.57 -1.37
CA THR A 445 22.00 2.29 -0.08
C THR A 445 21.85 0.82 0.31
N LEU A 446 20.63 0.28 0.22
CA LEU A 446 20.29 -1.04 0.75
C LEU A 446 20.75 -2.17 -0.16
N VAL A 447 20.74 -1.99 -1.49
CA VAL A 447 21.15 -3.03 -2.44
C VAL A 447 22.67 -3.29 -2.40
N PRO A 448 23.54 -2.27 -2.44
CA PRO A 448 24.97 -2.50 -2.23
C PRO A 448 25.26 -3.13 -0.86
N ALA A 449 24.51 -2.75 0.18
CA ALA A 449 24.69 -3.29 1.52
C ALA A 449 24.35 -4.79 1.63
N ILE A 450 23.29 -5.27 1.00
CA ILE A 450 22.96 -6.72 1.01
C ILE A 450 24.01 -7.53 0.24
N ILE A 451 24.49 -7.03 -0.89
CA ILE A 451 25.54 -7.70 -1.68
C ILE A 451 26.83 -7.78 -0.87
N ALA A 452 27.23 -6.68 -0.20
CA ALA A 452 28.39 -6.66 0.68
C ALA A 452 28.26 -7.64 1.85
N GLU A 453 27.06 -7.78 2.41
CA GLU A 453 26.82 -8.63 3.57
C GLU A 453 26.75 -10.12 3.20
N LEU A 454 26.19 -10.48 2.04
CA LEU A 454 26.29 -11.83 1.45
C LEU A 454 27.76 -12.23 1.28
N LYS A 455 28.58 -11.35 0.68
CA LYS A 455 30.02 -11.59 0.52
C LYS A 455 30.74 -11.72 1.87
N LYS A 456 30.43 -10.84 2.83
CA LYS A 456 31.02 -10.87 4.17
C LYS A 456 30.70 -12.17 4.92
N GLN A 457 29.53 -12.74 4.68
CA GLN A 457 29.09 -14.00 5.28
C GLN A 457 29.45 -15.24 4.44
N GLY A 458 30.22 -15.08 3.34
CA GLY A 458 30.77 -16.20 2.56
C GLY A 458 29.80 -16.82 1.54
N ALA A 459 28.80 -16.08 1.08
CA ALA A 459 27.80 -16.51 0.10
C ALA A 459 27.79 -15.58 -1.12
N ASP A 460 28.96 -15.41 -1.76
CA ASP A 460 29.14 -14.58 -2.95
C ASP A 460 28.57 -15.22 -4.23
N ASP A 461 28.17 -16.48 -4.15
CA ASP A 461 27.46 -17.23 -5.19
C ASP A 461 25.96 -16.88 -5.27
N ILE A 462 25.35 -16.38 -4.19
CA ILE A 462 23.95 -15.98 -4.16
C ILE A 462 23.77 -14.69 -4.99
N ILE A 463 23.05 -14.79 -6.10
CA ILE A 463 22.82 -13.65 -6.99
C ILE A 463 21.71 -12.72 -6.50
N VAL A 464 21.85 -11.42 -6.77
CA VAL A 464 20.89 -10.40 -6.34
C VAL A 464 20.19 -9.77 -7.54
N PHE A 465 18.86 -9.72 -7.48
CA PHE A 465 17.99 -8.99 -8.41
C PHE A 465 17.31 -7.83 -7.71
N VAL A 466 16.90 -6.84 -8.48
CA VAL A 466 16.13 -5.69 -7.98
C VAL A 466 14.84 -5.57 -8.76
N GLY A 467 13.73 -5.34 -8.07
CA GLY A 467 12.46 -5.00 -8.71
C GLY A 467 11.71 -3.92 -7.94
N GLY A 468 10.75 -3.28 -8.60
CA GLY A 468 9.98 -2.16 -8.05
C GLY A 468 10.36 -0.83 -8.71
N VAL A 469 10.12 0.29 -8.01
CA VAL A 469 10.30 1.63 -8.57
C VAL A 469 11.78 2.02 -8.47
N VAL A 470 12.50 1.81 -9.57
CA VAL A 470 13.92 2.17 -9.71
C VAL A 470 14.05 3.05 -10.96
N PRO A 471 14.49 4.32 -10.82
CA PRO A 471 14.73 5.18 -11.97
C PRO A 471 15.82 4.61 -12.89
N ALA A 472 15.61 4.67 -14.22
CA ALA A 472 16.55 4.13 -15.21
C ALA A 472 17.99 4.67 -15.06
N GLN A 473 18.15 5.91 -14.61
CA GLN A 473 19.47 6.52 -14.36
C GLN A 473 20.28 5.82 -13.26
N ASP A 474 19.62 5.12 -12.33
CA ASP A 474 20.29 4.39 -11.26
C ASP A 474 20.69 2.96 -11.66
N TYR A 475 20.31 2.49 -12.86
CA TYR A 475 20.54 1.10 -13.28
C TYR A 475 22.03 0.78 -13.39
N GLY A 476 22.81 1.68 -14.00
CA GLY A 476 24.26 1.50 -14.13
C GLY A 476 24.94 1.33 -12.77
N PHE A 477 24.58 2.18 -11.81
CA PHE A 477 25.07 2.09 -10.43
C PHE A 477 24.75 0.73 -9.78
N LEU A 478 23.53 0.21 -9.98
CA LEU A 478 23.12 -1.07 -9.40
C LEU A 478 23.82 -2.26 -10.05
N TYR A 479 24.02 -2.23 -11.37
CA TYR A 479 24.80 -3.26 -12.07
C TYR A 479 26.26 -3.25 -11.62
N ASP A 480 26.87 -2.06 -11.49
CA ASP A 480 28.23 -1.90 -10.97
C ASP A 480 28.37 -2.40 -9.52
N ALA A 481 27.29 -2.30 -8.72
CA ALA A 481 27.24 -2.86 -7.38
C ALA A 481 27.09 -4.40 -7.33
N GLY A 482 26.79 -5.05 -8.45
CA GLY A 482 26.72 -6.52 -8.57
C GLY A 482 25.32 -7.11 -8.82
N VAL A 483 24.30 -6.26 -9.05
CA VAL A 483 22.95 -6.73 -9.41
C VAL A 483 22.96 -7.47 -10.76
N LYS A 484 22.20 -8.56 -10.88
CA LYS A 484 22.13 -9.38 -12.11
C LYS A 484 20.96 -9.05 -13.03
N GLY A 485 19.90 -8.45 -12.50
CA GLY A 485 18.75 -8.01 -13.28
C GLY A 485 17.90 -6.99 -12.53
N ILE A 486 17.29 -6.08 -13.27
CA ILE A 486 16.40 -5.03 -12.75
C ILE A 486 15.04 -5.13 -13.42
N TYR A 487 13.97 -5.27 -12.63
CA TYR A 487 12.60 -5.46 -13.08
C TYR A 487 11.69 -4.32 -12.63
N GLY A 488 11.56 -3.29 -13.48
CA GLY A 488 10.72 -2.11 -13.23
C GLY A 488 9.20 -2.37 -13.36
N PRO A 489 8.36 -1.37 -13.04
CA PRO A 489 6.92 -1.40 -13.28
C PRO A 489 6.55 -1.89 -14.69
N GLY A 490 5.59 -2.80 -14.79
CA GLY A 490 5.13 -3.34 -16.07
C GLY A 490 5.92 -4.54 -16.60
N THR A 491 6.93 -5.02 -15.88
CA THR A 491 7.63 -6.28 -16.22
C THR A 491 6.67 -7.47 -16.14
N PRO A 492 6.44 -8.23 -17.23
CA PRO A 492 5.63 -9.44 -17.17
C PRO A 492 6.33 -10.53 -16.37
N ILE A 493 5.61 -11.18 -15.47
CA ILE A 493 6.22 -12.16 -14.55
C ILE A 493 6.87 -13.36 -15.26
N PRO A 494 6.29 -13.95 -16.32
CA PRO A 494 6.96 -15.03 -17.05
C PRO A 494 8.31 -14.62 -17.65
N VAL A 495 8.46 -13.33 -18.00
CA VAL A 495 9.71 -12.80 -18.55
C VAL A 495 10.77 -12.70 -17.46
N SER A 496 10.43 -12.14 -16.29
CA SER A 496 11.39 -12.06 -15.18
C SER A 496 11.74 -13.43 -14.61
N ALA A 497 10.77 -14.35 -14.52
CA ALA A 497 11.02 -15.72 -14.07
C ALA A 497 12.01 -16.46 -14.98
N LYS A 498 11.90 -16.27 -16.30
CA LYS A 498 12.84 -16.85 -17.27
C LYS A 498 14.25 -16.27 -17.10
N ASP A 499 14.37 -14.95 -17.03
CA ASP A 499 15.67 -14.28 -16.86
C ASP A 499 16.34 -14.68 -15.53
N VAL A 500 15.57 -14.75 -14.42
CA VAL A 500 16.07 -15.25 -13.14
C VAL A 500 16.62 -16.68 -13.27
N LEU A 501 15.90 -17.59 -13.94
CA LEU A 501 16.36 -18.96 -14.16
C LEU A 501 17.67 -19.02 -14.96
N GLU A 502 17.78 -18.22 -16.02
CA GLU A 502 18.98 -18.15 -16.86
C GLU A 502 20.19 -17.62 -16.10
N GLN A 503 20.01 -16.57 -15.29
CA GLN A 503 21.07 -16.01 -14.44
C GLN A 503 21.49 -16.97 -13.32
N ILE A 504 20.55 -17.72 -12.72
CA ILE A 504 20.89 -18.79 -11.76
C ILE A 504 21.78 -19.85 -12.43
N ARG A 505 21.41 -20.31 -13.64
CA ARG A 505 22.22 -21.27 -14.40
C ARG A 505 23.62 -20.73 -14.72
N ALA A 506 23.73 -19.45 -15.06
CA ALA A 506 25.01 -18.82 -15.39
C ALA A 506 25.92 -18.63 -14.17
N ALA A 507 25.35 -18.52 -12.96
CA ALA A 507 26.08 -18.35 -11.71
C ALA A 507 26.59 -19.67 -11.11
N GLN A 508 26.07 -20.82 -11.54
CA GLN A 508 26.49 -22.11 -11.02
C GLN A 508 27.89 -22.49 -11.54
N PRO A 509 28.79 -23.00 -10.66
CA PRO A 509 30.07 -23.53 -11.09
C PRO A 509 29.87 -24.74 -12.02
N ALA A 510 30.67 -24.79 -13.09
CA ALA A 510 30.62 -25.80 -14.14
C ALA A 510 30.96 -27.23 -13.67
#